data_AF-A0AA36E6N7-F1
#
_entry.id   AF-A0AA36E6N7-F1
#
_cell.length_a   1.000
_cell.length_b   1.000
_cell.length_c   1.000
_cell.angle_alpha   90.00
_cell.angle_beta   90.00
_cell.angle_gamma   90.00
#
_symmetry.space_group_name_H-M   'P 1'
#
loop_
_entity.id
_entity.type
_entity.pdbx_description
1 polymer ?
#
loop_
_entity_poly.entity_id
_entity_poly.type
_entity_poly.pdbx_seq_one_letter_code
_entity_poly.pdbx_strand_id
1 'polypeptide(L)'
;MSDSSKRSRDAGAASFSAVQIGRRWKCRRFDGLSVLPEYIDSGDCSWVCEYCGAFFWYVERALNMLTVAHPRYTHYCTGGSVVLPYPSRFQSQFIALYESQKKLKDVRAYNSMFSMTFFGANVDDDVNDSRVPYVFKVSEQTSHKIGSFAPDPVKGPRFLQLYLVDIDHEVENRLRAFDGPRPTTLDSTVINYLSRVLAESNEYVRTFKNAKQMAEEMDLESYVV
;
A
#
# COMPACT_ATOMS: atom_id res chain seq x y z
N MET A 1 45.89 0.14 36.80
CA MET A 1 44.67 -0.68 36.63
C MET A 1 43.58 0.20 36.07
N SER A 2 42.71 -0.40 35.25
CA SER A 2 41.67 0.16 34.38
C SER A 2 42.14 0.93 33.15
N ASP A 3 42.17 0.21 32.02
CA ASP A 3 42.03 0.77 30.67
C ASP A 3 40.97 -0.06 29.91
N SER A 4 40.09 0.64 29.20
CA SER A 4 38.92 0.12 28.51
C SER A 4 39.18 0.13 27.01
N SER A 5 39.32 -1.06 26.41
CA SER A 5 39.47 -1.21 24.96
C SER A 5 38.28 -1.98 24.37
N LYS A 6 37.64 -1.33 23.39
CA LYS A 6 36.60 -1.86 22.50
C LYS A 6 37.18 -2.98 21.64
N ARG A 7 36.41 -4.06 21.42
CA ARG A 7 36.70 -5.03 20.36
C ARG A 7 35.47 -5.30 19.50
N SER A 8 35.73 -5.21 18.20
CA SER A 8 34.85 -5.42 17.05
C SER A 8 34.32 -6.85 16.95
N ARG A 9 33.19 -7.02 16.26
CA ARG A 9 32.89 -8.22 15.47
C ARG A 9 32.26 -7.84 14.13
N ASP A 10 32.91 -8.33 13.10
CA ASP A 10 32.62 -8.16 11.68
C ASP A 10 31.36 -8.93 11.26
N ALA A 11 30.60 -8.38 10.31
CA ALA A 11 29.63 -9.11 9.50
C ALA A 11 30.04 -8.94 8.03
N GLY A 12 30.43 -10.05 7.41
CA GLY A 12 30.92 -10.10 6.03
C GLY A 12 29.85 -9.71 5.02
N ALA A 13 30.14 -8.68 4.24
CA ALA A 13 29.37 -8.30 3.06
C ALA A 13 29.83 -9.15 1.87
N ALA A 14 28.90 -9.89 1.25
CA ALA A 14 29.11 -10.47 -0.06
C ALA A 14 29.01 -9.34 -1.12
N SER A 15 30.12 -9.09 -1.78
CA SER A 15 30.32 -8.08 -2.81
C SER A 15 29.80 -8.56 -4.16
N PHE A 16 28.83 -7.85 -4.73
CA PHE A 16 28.56 -7.88 -6.17
C PHE A 16 28.95 -6.53 -6.78
N SER A 17 29.82 -6.59 -7.78
CA SER A 17 30.46 -5.45 -8.44
C SER A 17 29.44 -4.54 -9.11
N ALA A 18 29.30 -3.31 -8.59
CA ALA A 18 28.60 -2.24 -9.26
C ALA A 18 29.41 -1.76 -10.47
N VAL A 19 28.84 -1.87 -11.66
CA VAL A 19 29.33 -1.16 -12.85
C VAL A 19 29.18 0.34 -12.58
N GLN A 20 30.30 1.05 -12.47
CA GLN A 20 30.33 2.49 -12.28
C GLN A 20 29.83 3.20 -13.56
N ILE A 21 28.59 3.68 -13.53
CA ILE A 21 28.15 4.74 -14.44
C ILE A 21 28.12 6.03 -13.62
N GLY A 22 29.23 6.75 -13.67
CA GLY A 22 29.37 8.05 -13.03
C GLY A 22 28.45 9.08 -13.66
N ARG A 23 27.36 9.44 -12.96
CA ARG A 23 26.75 10.76 -13.07
C ARG A 23 26.56 11.31 -11.66
N ARG A 24 27.48 12.19 -11.27
CA ARG A 24 27.44 12.96 -10.03
C ARG A 24 26.33 14.00 -10.14
N TRP A 25 25.12 13.63 -9.73
CA TRP A 25 24.04 14.60 -9.56
C TRP A 25 24.34 15.43 -8.31
N LYS A 26 24.86 16.65 -8.51
CA LYS A 26 24.90 17.64 -7.45
C LYS A 26 23.45 17.95 -7.07
N CYS A 27 23.02 17.47 -5.91
CA CYS A 27 21.82 17.99 -5.25
C CYS A 27 22.06 19.48 -5.03
N ARG A 28 21.43 20.33 -5.85
CA ARG A 28 21.30 21.74 -5.50
C ARG A 28 20.41 21.76 -4.26
N ARG A 29 20.91 22.30 -3.15
CA ARG A 29 20.03 22.80 -2.11
C ARG A 29 19.07 23.76 -2.82
N PHE A 30 17.79 23.44 -2.77
CA PHE A 30 16.76 24.29 -3.30
C PHE A 30 16.59 25.43 -2.29
N ASP A 31 17.48 26.42 -2.34
CA ASP A 31 17.38 27.68 -1.59
C ASP A 31 16.31 28.56 -2.25
N GLY A 32 15.08 28.07 -2.24
CA GLY A 32 13.93 28.67 -2.93
C GLY A 32 12.64 28.25 -2.26
N LEU A 33 12.47 28.59 -0.99
CA LEU A 33 11.18 28.53 -0.30
C LEU A 33 10.36 29.76 -0.73
N SER A 34 9.92 29.81 -1.99
CA SER A 34 8.96 30.81 -2.44
C SER A 34 8.07 30.21 -3.51
N VAL A 35 6.78 30.19 -3.20
CA VAL A 35 5.67 29.62 -3.98
C VAL A 35 5.54 28.11 -3.80
N LEU A 36 4.96 27.72 -2.65
CA LEU A 36 4.09 26.54 -2.65
C LEU A 36 3.03 26.76 -3.74
N PRO A 37 2.68 25.76 -4.56
CA PRO A 37 1.62 25.91 -5.55
C PRO A 37 0.37 26.46 -4.85
N GLU A 38 -0.19 27.52 -5.42
CA GLU A 38 -1.41 28.14 -4.92
C GLU A 38 -2.50 27.07 -4.84
N TYR A 39 -3.18 27.00 -3.70
CA TYR A 39 -4.22 26.01 -3.49
C TYR A 39 -5.36 26.25 -4.48
N ILE A 40 -5.58 25.30 -5.39
CA ILE A 40 -6.67 25.36 -6.36
C ILE A 40 -7.89 24.66 -5.76
N ASP A 41 -8.88 25.44 -5.38
CA ASP A 41 -10.19 24.93 -4.98
C ASP A 41 -11.06 24.68 -6.22
N SER A 42 -11.43 23.42 -6.45
CA SER A 42 -12.32 23.02 -7.55
C SER A 42 -13.80 23.02 -7.14
N GLY A 43 -14.10 23.42 -5.91
CA GLY A 43 -15.44 23.41 -5.32
C GLY A 43 -15.93 22.01 -4.94
N ASP A 44 -17.19 21.94 -4.53
CA ASP A 44 -17.82 20.69 -4.08
C ASP A 44 -18.18 19.77 -5.25
N CYS A 45 -18.07 18.46 -5.01
CA CYS A 45 -18.55 17.41 -5.91
C CYS A 45 -20.07 17.22 -5.73
N SER A 46 -20.85 18.22 -6.15
CA SER A 46 -22.31 18.30 -5.90
C SER A 46 -23.18 18.15 -7.15
N TRP A 47 -22.60 18.18 -8.34
CA TRP A 47 -23.35 18.01 -9.59
C TRP A 47 -23.60 16.55 -9.88
N VAL A 48 -24.79 16.23 -10.41
CA VAL A 48 -25.23 14.85 -10.64
C VAL A 48 -25.48 14.62 -12.12
N CYS A 49 -24.88 13.58 -12.69
CA CYS A 49 -25.07 13.22 -14.09
C CYS A 49 -26.52 12.75 -14.33
N GLU A 50 -27.18 13.32 -15.35
CA GLU A 50 -28.57 13.00 -15.72
C GLU A 50 -28.80 11.53 -16.12
N TYR A 51 -27.77 10.85 -16.61
CA TYR A 51 -27.88 9.47 -17.11
C TYR A 51 -27.56 8.41 -16.06
N CYS A 52 -26.47 8.58 -15.30
CA CYS A 52 -25.97 7.55 -14.38
C CYS A 52 -26.03 7.93 -12.90
N GLY A 53 -26.46 9.16 -12.57
CA GLY A 53 -26.51 9.63 -11.19
C GLY A 53 -25.14 9.77 -10.51
N ALA A 54 -24.04 9.69 -11.26
CA ALA A 54 -22.70 9.89 -10.71
C ALA A 54 -22.50 11.37 -10.32
N PHE A 55 -21.90 11.59 -9.16
CA PHE A 55 -21.45 12.91 -8.75
C PHE A 55 -20.20 13.32 -9.54
N PHE A 56 -20.12 14.59 -9.92
CA PHE A 56 -18.98 15.15 -10.61
C PHE A 56 -18.70 16.60 -10.18
N TRP A 57 -17.45 17.04 -10.33
CA TRP A 57 -17.09 18.44 -10.11
C TRP A 57 -17.48 19.28 -11.31
N TYR A 58 -17.88 20.53 -11.09
CA TYR A 58 -18.26 21.44 -12.19
C TYR A 58 -17.17 21.60 -13.27
N VAL A 59 -15.90 21.52 -12.85
CA VAL A 59 -14.74 21.60 -13.75
C VAL A 59 -14.60 20.41 -14.69
N GLU A 60 -15.20 19.26 -14.36
CA GLU A 60 -15.17 18.04 -15.19
C GLU A 60 -16.27 18.00 -16.25
N ARG A 61 -17.10 19.05 -16.34
CA ARG A 61 -18.17 19.10 -17.34
C ARG A 61 -17.60 19.07 -18.77
N ALA A 62 -18.37 18.49 -19.69
CA ALA A 62 -18.06 18.52 -21.11
C ALA A 62 -18.10 19.96 -21.62
N LEU A 63 -16.94 20.53 -21.95
CA LEU A 63 -16.80 21.90 -22.46
C LEU A 63 -17.54 22.13 -23.79
N ASN A 64 -17.75 21.06 -24.56
CA ASN A 64 -18.33 21.10 -25.90
C ASN A 64 -19.87 20.96 -25.91
N MET A 65 -20.52 20.80 -24.76
CA MET A 65 -21.99 20.65 -24.66
C MET A 65 -22.59 21.83 -23.89
N LEU A 66 -23.57 22.49 -24.52
CA LEU A 66 -24.00 23.87 -24.26
C LEU A 66 -24.74 24.12 -22.93
N THR A 67 -24.64 25.39 -22.53
CA THR A 67 -25.27 26.16 -21.42
C THR A 67 -24.71 25.92 -20.01
N VAL A 68 -24.24 27.01 -19.40
CA VAL A 68 -23.82 27.11 -17.99
C VAL A 68 -24.90 26.57 -17.03
N ALA A 69 -26.16 26.67 -17.43
CA ALA A 69 -27.32 26.23 -16.66
C ALA A 69 -27.53 24.70 -16.63
N HIS A 70 -26.88 23.94 -17.53
CA HIS A 70 -27.05 22.48 -17.59
C HIS A 70 -25.72 21.78 -17.90
N PRO A 71 -24.76 21.79 -16.95
CA PRO A 71 -23.46 21.15 -17.15
C PRO A 71 -23.65 19.65 -17.36
N ARG A 72 -23.14 19.14 -18.49
CA ARG A 72 -23.17 17.71 -18.81
C ARG A 72 -21.87 17.04 -18.46
N TYR A 73 -21.95 15.79 -18.02
CA TYR A 73 -20.81 14.95 -17.70
C TYR A 73 -20.84 13.67 -18.53
N THR A 74 -19.75 13.37 -19.23
CA THR A 74 -19.68 12.25 -20.17
C THR A 74 -18.61 11.22 -19.83
N HIS A 75 -17.74 11.46 -18.84
CA HIS A 75 -16.59 10.58 -18.61
C HIS A 75 -16.97 9.18 -18.09
N TYR A 76 -17.98 9.05 -17.21
CA TYR A 76 -18.36 7.74 -16.65
C TYR A 76 -19.32 6.95 -17.55
N CYS A 77 -20.40 7.57 -18.00
CA CYS A 77 -21.47 6.89 -18.75
C CYS A 77 -21.42 7.13 -20.26
N THR A 78 -20.42 7.89 -20.75
CA THR A 78 -20.32 8.30 -22.17
C THR A 78 -21.64 8.93 -22.66
N GLY A 79 -22.19 9.84 -21.84
CA GLY A 79 -23.46 10.50 -22.14
C GLY A 79 -24.68 9.57 -22.18
N GLY A 80 -24.68 8.51 -21.36
CA GLY A 80 -25.76 7.51 -21.29
C GLY A 80 -25.58 6.29 -22.19
N SER A 81 -24.48 6.22 -22.95
CA SER A 81 -24.18 5.06 -23.79
C SER A 81 -23.77 3.82 -22.99
N VAL A 82 -23.24 4.00 -21.78
CA VAL A 82 -22.82 2.92 -20.88
C VAL A 82 -23.68 2.92 -19.63
N VAL A 83 -24.33 1.79 -19.36
CA VAL A 83 -25.05 1.53 -18.10
C VAL A 83 -24.11 0.80 -17.16
N LEU A 84 -23.61 1.51 -16.14
CA LEU A 84 -22.84 0.91 -15.06
C LEU A 84 -23.81 0.45 -13.95
N PRO A 85 -23.79 -0.83 -13.55
CA PRO A 85 -24.58 -1.25 -12.40
C PRO A 85 -24.07 -0.55 -11.14
N TYR A 86 -24.99 -0.13 -10.27
CA TYR A 86 -24.60 0.35 -8.95
C TYR A 86 -23.84 -0.77 -8.22
N PRO A 87 -22.69 -0.46 -7.59
CA PRO A 87 -21.98 -1.47 -6.83
C PRO A 87 -22.90 -2.00 -5.73
N SER A 88 -22.86 -3.32 -5.51
CA SER A 88 -23.56 -3.93 -4.39
C SER A 88 -23.12 -3.25 -3.10
N ARG A 89 -24.07 -2.95 -2.22
CA ARG A 89 -23.75 -2.37 -0.91
C ARG A 89 -22.76 -3.29 -0.19
N PHE A 90 -21.67 -2.71 0.31
CA PHE A 90 -20.71 -3.45 1.12
C PHE A 90 -21.38 -4.05 2.36
N GLN A 91 -20.84 -5.17 2.83
CA GLN A 91 -21.31 -5.81 4.07
C GLN A 91 -21.29 -4.80 5.22
N SER A 92 -22.32 -4.82 6.07
CA SER A 92 -22.46 -3.88 7.20
C SER A 92 -21.27 -3.92 8.15
N GLN A 93 -20.64 -5.09 8.32
CA GLN A 93 -19.43 -5.26 9.12
C GLN A 93 -18.23 -4.46 8.56
N PHE A 94 -18.10 -4.39 7.23
CA PHE A 94 -17.07 -3.58 6.58
C PHE A 94 -17.32 -2.08 6.77
N ILE A 95 -18.57 -1.64 6.65
CA ILE A 95 -18.95 -0.24 6.89
C ILE A 95 -18.67 0.16 8.35
N ALA A 96 -19.06 -0.68 9.32
CA ALA A 96 -18.81 -0.46 10.74
C ALA A 96 -17.29 -0.39 11.08
N LEU A 97 -16.44 -1.05 10.29
CA LEU A 97 -14.98 -0.95 10.43
C LEU A 97 -14.49 0.49 10.18
N TYR A 98 -15.00 1.11 9.10
CA TYR A 98 -14.65 2.47 8.70
C TYR A 98 -15.25 3.52 9.61
N GLU A 99 -16.42 3.26 10.20
CA GLU A 99 -17.04 4.17 11.17
C GLU A 99 -16.31 4.17 12.53
N SER A 100 -15.49 3.14 12.80
CA SER A 100 -14.72 3.04 14.04
C SER A 100 -13.44 3.89 13.99
N GLN A 101 -13.46 5.02 14.70
CA GLN A 101 -12.28 5.90 14.85
C GLN A 101 -11.03 5.17 15.37
N LYS A 102 -11.20 4.20 16.28
CA LYS A 102 -10.08 3.42 16.83
C LYS A 102 -9.41 2.60 15.72
N LYS A 103 -10.20 1.93 14.87
CA LYS A 103 -9.68 1.09 13.78
C LYS A 103 -9.07 1.92 12.65
N LEU A 104 -9.61 3.12 12.39
CA LEU A 104 -9.04 4.05 11.40
C LEU A 104 -7.63 4.55 11.75
N LYS A 105 -7.29 4.65 13.04
CA LYS A 105 -5.92 5.03 13.46
C LYS A 105 -4.86 4.06 12.91
N ASP A 106 -5.22 2.77 12.83
CA ASP A 106 -4.33 1.70 12.40
C ASP A 106 -4.62 1.23 10.96
N VAL A 107 -5.43 1.96 10.18
CA VAL A 107 -5.83 1.57 8.81
C VAL A 107 -4.64 1.31 7.90
N ARG A 108 -3.55 2.07 8.07
CA ARG A 108 -2.31 1.87 7.31
C ARG A 108 -1.68 0.51 7.63
N ALA A 109 -1.65 0.11 8.90
CA ALA A 109 -1.11 -1.18 9.31
C ALA A 109 -1.96 -2.33 8.75
N TYR A 110 -3.29 -2.25 8.84
CA TYR A 110 -4.18 -3.23 8.23
C TYR A 110 -3.97 -3.33 6.72
N ASN A 111 -3.96 -2.20 5.99
CA ASN A 111 -3.75 -2.22 4.54
C ASN A 111 -2.38 -2.79 4.16
N SER A 112 -1.33 -2.42 4.91
CA SER A 112 0.01 -2.94 4.68
C SER A 112 0.10 -4.44 4.92
N MET A 113 -0.61 -4.99 5.92
CA MET A 113 -0.52 -6.42 6.24
C MET A 113 -1.11 -7.30 5.15
N PHE A 114 -2.14 -6.81 4.44
CA PHE A 114 -2.78 -7.53 3.34
C PHE A 114 -2.12 -7.29 1.98
N SER A 115 -1.10 -6.42 1.91
CA SER A 115 -0.39 -6.15 0.66
C SER A 115 0.50 -7.32 0.23
N MET A 116 0.31 -7.80 -1.00
CA MET A 116 1.15 -8.86 -1.58
C MET A 116 2.50 -8.32 -2.07
N THR A 117 2.54 -7.07 -2.50
CA THR A 117 3.77 -6.41 -2.96
C THR A 117 4.26 -5.41 -1.93
N PHE A 118 5.57 -5.20 -1.86
CA PHE A 118 6.12 -4.09 -1.10
C PHE A 118 6.50 -2.95 -2.03
N PHE A 119 6.48 -1.74 -1.48
CA PHE A 119 6.89 -0.54 -2.18
C PHE A 119 8.41 -0.45 -2.17
N GLY A 120 9.03 -0.73 -3.32
CA GLY A 120 10.46 -0.61 -3.52
C GLY A 120 10.82 0.84 -3.80
N ALA A 121 11.28 1.55 -2.77
CA ALA A 121 11.68 2.94 -2.84
C ALA A 121 12.81 3.25 -1.85
N ASN A 122 13.67 4.20 -2.20
CA ASN A 122 14.62 4.77 -1.26
C ASN A 122 13.94 5.92 -0.51
N VAL A 123 13.61 5.69 0.76
CA VAL A 123 12.97 6.68 1.63
C VAL A 123 14.04 7.58 2.21
N ASP A 124 13.86 8.88 2.04
CA ASP A 124 14.76 9.91 2.56
C ASP A 124 14.23 10.36 3.95
N ASP A 125 14.69 9.67 5.00
CA ASP A 125 14.25 9.94 6.38
C ASP A 125 14.82 11.25 6.94
N ASP A 126 15.96 11.74 6.42
CA ASP A 126 16.65 12.97 6.86
C ASP A 126 15.77 14.22 6.70
N VAL A 127 14.76 14.19 5.82
CA VAL A 127 13.81 15.30 5.62
C VAL A 127 12.98 15.58 6.88
N ASN A 128 12.76 14.57 7.72
CA ASN A 128 11.89 14.66 8.88
C ASN A 128 12.62 15.07 10.17
N ASP A 129 13.92 15.40 10.11
CA ASP A 129 14.72 15.83 11.27
C ASP A 129 14.46 17.29 11.71
N SER A 130 13.49 17.98 11.10
CA SER A 130 13.16 19.37 11.39
C SER A 130 11.74 19.52 11.96
N ARG A 131 11.41 20.68 12.54
CA ARG A 131 10.07 20.99 13.11
C ARG A 131 8.98 21.19 12.04
N VAL A 132 9.15 20.64 10.85
CA VAL A 132 8.19 20.73 9.75
C VAL A 132 7.16 19.61 9.84
N PRO A 133 5.97 19.77 9.24
CA PRO A 133 5.03 18.67 9.06
C PRO A 133 5.72 17.47 8.40
N TYR A 134 5.35 16.25 8.82
CA TYR A 134 5.95 15.03 8.31
C TYR A 134 5.83 14.95 6.77
N VAL A 135 6.96 14.76 6.10
CA VAL A 135 7.03 14.60 4.65
C VAL A 135 7.52 13.19 4.34
N PHE A 136 6.70 12.43 3.61
CA PHE A 136 7.16 11.18 3.00
C PHE A 136 7.80 11.50 1.66
N LYS A 137 9.14 11.52 1.62
CA LYS A 137 9.90 11.77 0.40
C LYS A 137 10.49 10.47 -0.13
N VAL A 138 10.19 10.19 -1.38
CA VAL A 138 10.75 9.09 -2.14
C VAL A 138 11.59 9.67 -3.26
N SER A 139 12.82 9.20 -3.38
CA SER A 139 13.71 9.56 -4.49
C SER A 139 13.79 8.39 -5.49
N GLU A 140 14.14 8.71 -6.74
CA GLU A 140 14.35 7.75 -7.83
C GLU A 140 13.06 7.06 -8.32
N GLN A 141 13.17 5.83 -8.83
CA GLN A 141 12.07 5.09 -9.44
C GLN A 141 11.29 4.31 -8.37
N THR A 142 9.98 4.53 -8.34
CA THR A 142 9.05 3.72 -7.55
C THR A 142 8.75 2.42 -8.31
N SER A 143 8.90 1.29 -7.63
CA SER A 143 8.56 -0.02 -8.18
C SER A 143 7.76 -0.84 -7.17
N HIS A 144 6.77 -1.58 -7.65
CA HIS A 144 6.11 -2.61 -6.84
C HIS A 144 6.91 -3.90 -6.99
N LYS A 145 7.43 -4.41 -5.87
CA LYS A 145 8.27 -5.61 -5.87
C LYS A 145 7.50 -6.76 -5.22
N ILE A 146 7.37 -7.86 -5.96
CA ILE A 146 7.10 -9.18 -5.40
C ILE A 146 8.43 -9.65 -4.81
N GLY A 147 8.47 -9.80 -3.49
CA GLY A 147 9.68 -10.25 -2.77
C GLY A 147 10.02 -11.70 -3.05
N SER A 148 10.99 -12.24 -2.30
CA SER A 148 11.29 -13.67 -2.31
C SER A 148 10.03 -14.49 -1.96
N PHE A 149 9.91 -15.69 -2.52
CA PHE A 149 8.87 -16.65 -2.11
C PHE A 149 9.27 -17.41 -0.84
N ALA A 150 10.56 -17.51 -0.54
CA ALA A 150 11.06 -18.14 0.67
C ALA A 150 11.09 -17.15 1.85
N PRO A 151 10.55 -17.52 3.02
CA PRO A 151 10.57 -16.65 4.20
C PRO A 151 12.00 -16.44 4.71
N ASP A 152 12.23 -15.26 5.28
CA ASP A 152 13.50 -14.98 5.97
C ASP A 152 13.53 -15.78 7.28
N PRO A 153 14.61 -16.52 7.59
CA PRO A 153 14.69 -17.39 8.76
C PRO A 153 14.63 -16.63 10.09
N VAL A 154 14.96 -15.33 10.09
CA VAL A 154 14.95 -14.48 11.28
C VAL A 154 13.67 -13.64 11.33
N LYS A 155 13.27 -13.04 10.21
CA LYS A 155 12.15 -12.09 10.16
C LYS A 155 10.80 -12.76 9.91
N GLY A 156 10.78 -14.03 9.50
CA GLY A 156 9.57 -14.77 9.15
C GLY A 156 8.92 -14.31 7.84
N PRO A 157 7.71 -14.82 7.54
CA PRO A 157 7.00 -14.51 6.31
C PRO A 157 6.52 -13.05 6.25
N ARG A 158 6.65 -12.41 5.08
CA ARG A 158 6.16 -11.04 4.81
C ARG A 158 5.48 -10.91 3.44
N PHE A 159 4.57 -9.95 3.34
CA PHE A 159 3.86 -9.60 2.10
C PHE A 159 3.21 -10.83 1.44
N LEU A 160 3.55 -11.15 0.19
CA LEU A 160 3.05 -12.32 -0.53
C LEU A 160 3.24 -13.63 0.24
N GLN A 161 4.33 -13.77 1.01
CA GLN A 161 4.64 -14.99 1.76
C GLN A 161 3.58 -15.30 2.83
N LEU A 162 2.84 -14.28 3.31
CA LEU A 162 1.74 -14.44 4.26
C LEU A 162 0.52 -15.19 3.67
N TYR A 163 0.52 -15.41 2.36
CA TYR A 163 -0.49 -16.23 1.67
C TYR A 163 0.02 -17.63 1.29
N LEU A 164 1.30 -17.95 1.54
CA LEU A 164 1.99 -19.14 1.01
C LEU A 164 2.66 -20.02 2.07
N VAL A 165 3.24 -19.45 3.13
CA VAL A 165 4.14 -20.21 4.02
C VAL A 165 3.36 -21.00 5.08
N ASP A 166 2.35 -20.39 5.70
CA ASP A 166 1.58 -21.01 6.79
C ASP A 166 0.18 -20.40 6.82
N ILE A 167 -0.80 -21.19 6.35
CA ILE A 167 -2.19 -20.76 6.23
C ILE A 167 -2.97 -21.01 7.52
N ASP A 168 -2.47 -21.89 8.38
CA ASP A 168 -3.14 -22.26 9.64
C ASP A 168 -2.90 -21.20 10.70
N HIS A 169 -1.70 -20.61 10.74
CA HIS A 169 -1.35 -19.52 11.66
C HIS A 169 -1.27 -18.14 10.97
N GLU A 170 -2.09 -17.92 9.93
CA GLU A 170 -2.07 -16.70 9.11
C GLU A 170 -2.17 -15.42 9.98
N VAL A 171 -3.08 -15.40 10.95
CA VAL A 171 -3.32 -14.23 11.81
C VAL A 171 -2.11 -13.92 12.69
N GLU A 172 -1.51 -14.94 13.30
CA GLU A 172 -0.34 -14.80 14.16
C GLU A 172 0.88 -14.33 13.35
N ASN A 173 1.08 -14.91 12.16
CA ASN A 173 2.16 -14.53 11.26
C ASN A 173 2.00 -13.08 10.78
N ARG A 174 0.76 -12.64 10.49
CA ARG A 174 0.47 -11.24 10.14
C ARG A 174 0.73 -10.29 11.31
N LEU A 175 0.36 -10.64 12.54
CA LEU A 175 0.65 -9.83 13.72
C LEU A 175 2.16 -9.72 13.95
N ARG A 176 2.88 -10.84 13.91
CA ARG A 176 4.34 -10.91 14.08
C ARG A 176 5.09 -10.07 13.05
N ALA A 177 4.63 -10.04 11.79
CA ALA A 177 5.25 -9.23 10.75
C ALA A 177 5.18 -7.71 11.04
N PHE A 178 4.25 -7.30 11.90
CA PHE A 178 3.99 -5.91 12.29
C PHE A 178 4.35 -5.59 13.76
N ASP A 179 4.93 -6.56 14.49
CA ASP A 179 5.52 -6.33 15.81
C ASP A 179 6.80 -5.47 15.65
N GLY A 180 6.60 -4.16 15.61
CA GLY A 180 7.65 -3.15 15.60
C GLY A 180 7.81 -2.45 16.96
N PRO A 181 8.72 -1.46 17.07
CA PRO A 181 8.96 -0.73 18.31
C PRO A 181 7.77 0.13 18.77
N ARG A 182 6.74 0.31 17.93
CA ARG A 182 5.47 0.92 18.32
C ARG A 182 4.46 -0.19 18.61
N PRO A 183 3.95 -0.31 19.85
CA PRO A 183 2.88 -1.24 20.15
C PRO A 183 1.62 -0.78 19.41
N THR A 184 1.31 -1.41 18.29
CA THR A 184 -0.01 -1.28 17.67
C THR A 184 -0.87 -2.39 18.23
N THR A 185 -1.95 -2.02 18.93
CA THR A 185 -2.91 -3.01 19.44
C THR A 185 -3.84 -3.41 18.29
N LEU A 186 -3.29 -4.09 17.29
CA LEU A 186 -4.04 -4.59 16.15
C LEU A 186 -5.05 -5.64 16.63
N ASP A 187 -6.27 -5.54 16.10
CA ASP A 187 -7.41 -6.35 16.49
C ASP A 187 -7.48 -7.60 15.63
N SER A 188 -7.22 -8.76 16.22
CA SER A 188 -7.25 -10.06 15.53
C SER A 188 -8.63 -10.37 14.92
N THR A 189 -9.72 -9.81 15.45
CA THR A 189 -11.06 -9.99 14.86
C THR A 189 -11.18 -9.28 13.51
N VAL A 190 -10.54 -8.12 13.37
CA VAL A 190 -10.48 -7.38 12.09
C VAL A 190 -9.64 -8.14 11.08
N ILE A 191 -8.49 -8.67 11.51
CA ILE A 191 -7.59 -9.44 10.65
C ILE A 191 -8.32 -10.66 10.11
N ASN A 192 -8.95 -11.45 10.98
CA ASN A 192 -9.76 -12.62 10.58
C ASN A 192 -10.88 -12.26 9.60
N TYR A 193 -11.61 -11.17 9.88
CA TYR A 193 -12.68 -10.70 9.00
C TYR A 193 -12.15 -10.36 7.60
N LEU A 194 -11.07 -9.58 7.52
CA LEU A 194 -10.46 -9.18 6.25
C LEU A 194 -9.86 -10.38 5.50
N SER A 195 -9.18 -11.30 6.19
CA SER A 195 -8.66 -12.55 5.61
C SER A 195 -9.78 -13.36 4.95
N ARG A 196 -10.93 -13.50 5.62
CA ARG A 196 -12.08 -14.21 5.06
C ARG A 196 -12.67 -13.51 3.85
N VAL A 197 -12.95 -12.21 3.94
CA VAL A 197 -13.53 -11.43 2.83
C VAL A 197 -12.63 -11.49 1.60
N LEU A 198 -11.31 -11.39 1.79
CA LEU A 198 -10.36 -11.48 0.69
C LEU A 198 -10.27 -12.89 0.11
N ALA A 199 -10.35 -13.95 0.93
CA ALA A 199 -10.40 -15.31 0.41
C ALA A 199 -11.65 -15.58 -0.45
N GLU A 200 -12.79 -14.98 -0.10
CA GLU A 200 -14.04 -15.11 -0.86
C GLU A 200 -14.02 -14.30 -2.16
N SER A 201 -13.50 -13.07 -2.13
CA SER A 201 -13.66 -12.09 -3.23
C SER A 201 -12.43 -11.88 -4.10
N ASN A 202 -11.21 -12.18 -3.63
CA ASN A 202 -9.97 -11.87 -4.34
C ASN A 202 -9.37 -13.11 -5.02
N GLU A 203 -9.37 -13.12 -6.35
CA GLU A 203 -8.84 -14.21 -7.18
C GLU A 203 -7.35 -14.48 -6.93
N TYR A 204 -6.54 -13.46 -6.66
CA TYR A 204 -5.12 -13.65 -6.38
C TYR A 204 -4.90 -14.36 -5.05
N VAL A 205 -5.67 -13.99 -4.03
CA VAL A 205 -5.60 -14.66 -2.72
C VAL A 205 -5.93 -16.13 -2.87
N ARG A 206 -6.98 -16.47 -3.63
CA ARG A 206 -7.33 -17.86 -3.95
C ARG A 206 -6.23 -18.56 -4.72
N THR A 207 -5.67 -17.91 -5.75
CA THR A 207 -4.60 -18.48 -6.58
C THR A 207 -3.38 -18.85 -5.75
N PHE A 208 -2.89 -17.95 -4.89
CA PHE A 208 -1.71 -18.23 -4.07
C PHE A 208 -1.97 -19.30 -3.00
N LYS A 209 -3.12 -19.25 -2.32
CA LYS A 209 -3.49 -20.29 -1.35
C LYS A 209 -3.66 -21.67 -1.99
N ASN A 210 -4.26 -21.74 -3.17
CA ASN A 210 -4.38 -22.99 -3.93
C ASN A 210 -3.02 -23.50 -4.40
N ALA A 211 -2.14 -22.61 -4.89
CA ALA A 211 -0.79 -22.99 -5.30
C ALA A 211 0.02 -23.60 -4.15
N LYS A 212 -0.14 -23.07 -2.93
CA LYS A 212 0.42 -23.69 -1.71
C LYS A 212 -0.13 -25.10 -1.51
N GLN A 213 -1.45 -25.25 -1.49
CA GLN A 213 -2.08 -26.56 -1.25
C GLN A 213 -1.63 -27.60 -2.27
N MET A 214 -1.54 -27.21 -3.54
CA MET A 214 -1.02 -28.07 -4.61
C MET A 214 0.44 -28.45 -4.38
N ALA A 215 1.28 -27.52 -3.90
CA ALA A 215 2.68 -27.81 -3.61
C ALA A 215 2.84 -28.82 -2.45
N GLU A 216 2.00 -28.73 -1.43
CA GLU A 216 1.96 -29.67 -0.30
C GLU A 216 1.48 -31.06 -0.75
N GLU A 217 0.43 -31.13 -1.59
CA GLU A 217 -0.07 -32.39 -2.16
C GLU A 217 0.94 -33.09 -3.07
N MET A 218 1.76 -32.31 -3.78
CA MET A 218 2.79 -32.81 -4.70
C MET A 218 4.12 -33.16 -4.01
N ASP A 219 4.21 -33.01 -2.68
CA ASP A 219 5.44 -33.23 -1.90
C ASP A 219 6.65 -32.46 -2.47
N LEU A 220 6.41 -31.23 -2.93
CA LEU A 220 7.46 -30.34 -3.40
C LEU A 220 8.21 -29.77 -2.19
N GLU A 221 9.08 -30.59 -1.58
CA GLU A 221 10.02 -30.13 -0.58
C GLU A 221 10.96 -29.08 -1.22
N SER A 222 10.75 -27.82 -0.86
CA SER A 222 11.67 -26.68 -1.03
C SER A 222 11.79 -26.07 -2.44
N TYR A 223 11.04 -24.98 -2.68
CA TYR A 223 11.49 -23.92 -3.60
C TYR A 223 12.50 -23.02 -2.86
N VAL A 224 13.70 -23.55 -2.59
CA VAL A 224 14.85 -22.73 -2.25
C VAL A 224 15.70 -22.62 -3.52
N VAL A 225 15.50 -21.54 -4.27
CA VAL A 225 16.46 -21.03 -5.25
C VAL A 225 17.02 -19.73 -4.71
#